data_AF-A0A6P1FQH3-F1
#
_entry.id   AF-A0A6P1FQH3-F1
#
_cell.length_a   1.000
_cell.length_b   1.000
_cell.length_c   1.000
_cell.angle_alpha   90.00
_cell.angle_beta   90.00
_cell.angle_gamma   90.00
#
_symmetry.space_group_name_H-M   'P 1'
#
loop_
_entity.id
_entity.type
_entity.pdbx_description
1 polymer ?
#
loop_
_entity_poly.entity_id
_entity_poly.type
_entity_poly.pdbx_seq_one_letter_code
_entity_poly.pdbx_strand_id
1 'polypeptide(L)'
;MILGAAPLEPDAEQARRLLLEELADPRYRAAEPTLFDRVVQAVRDWFASLTLQGDGPPVPIAAVIGVLVLVALVVAALVIAGRPRAGRRSTVTGAVLADDDTRSAATLRSLAEAAAARGDWDEALVERFRALVRSLDERTVLRVSPGTTALGLASRASAAFPSSAAALRRTADDFDRVRYLGQPCGPAEYERVAALDRELSAASPVLDALAAPR
;
A
#
# COMPACT_ATOMS: atom_id res chain seq x y z
N MET A 1 14.20 -55.72 20.32
CA MET A 1 14.49 -54.41 20.91
C MET A 1 15.99 -54.27 21.10
N ILE A 2 16.71 -53.72 20.10
CA ILE A 2 17.93 -52.92 20.25
C ILE A 2 17.91 -51.89 19.10
N LEU A 3 17.81 -50.60 19.45
CA LEU A 3 18.09 -49.43 18.61
C LEU A 3 19.58 -49.10 18.80
N GLY A 4 20.29 -48.66 17.75
CA GLY A 4 21.66 -48.16 17.93
C GLY A 4 22.42 -47.80 16.65
N ALA A 5 22.11 -46.60 16.13
CA ALA A 5 22.98 -45.67 15.38
C ALA A 5 23.80 -46.18 14.18
N ALA A 6 23.38 -45.77 12.97
CA ALA A 6 24.30 -45.58 11.85
C ALA A 6 25.43 -44.62 12.27
N PRO A 7 26.71 -44.89 11.97
CA PRO A 7 27.81 -44.01 12.33
C PRO A 7 27.63 -42.63 11.67
N LEU A 8 27.70 -41.59 12.51
CA LEU A 8 27.39 -40.19 12.23
C LEU A 8 28.57 -39.38 11.66
N GLU A 9 29.38 -39.93 10.76
CA GLU A 9 30.32 -39.12 9.97
C GLU A 9 30.44 -39.71 8.56
N PRO A 10 29.95 -39.03 7.50
CA PRO A 10 30.25 -39.46 6.14
C PRO A 10 31.76 -39.32 5.91
N ASP A 11 32.39 -40.34 5.32
CA ASP A 11 33.80 -40.31 4.91
C ASP A 11 34.05 -39.07 4.02
N ALA A 12 35.26 -38.49 4.10
CA ALA A 12 35.59 -37.21 3.47
C ALA A 12 35.32 -37.20 1.96
N GLU A 13 35.44 -38.36 1.33
CA GLU A 13 35.10 -38.64 -0.07
C GLU A 13 33.58 -38.67 -0.36
N GLN A 14 32.76 -39.15 0.57
CA GLN A 14 31.29 -39.10 0.49
C GLN A 14 30.79 -37.67 0.73
N ALA A 15 31.35 -36.96 1.72
CA ALA A 15 31.01 -35.56 1.99
C ALA A 15 31.30 -34.67 0.77
N ARG A 16 32.41 -34.91 0.06
CA ARG A 16 32.78 -34.17 -1.15
C ARG A 16 31.84 -34.43 -2.33
N ARG A 17 31.38 -35.68 -2.49
CA ARG A 17 30.38 -36.03 -3.53
C ARG A 17 29.02 -35.41 -3.24
N LEU A 18 28.54 -35.50 -2.00
CA LEU A 18 27.29 -34.87 -1.57
C LEU A 18 27.34 -33.33 -1.73
N LEU A 19 28.50 -32.71 -1.46
CA LEU A 19 28.72 -31.28 -1.69
C LEU A 19 28.67 -30.89 -3.18
N LEU A 20 29.24 -31.71 -4.05
CA LEU A 20 29.23 -31.46 -5.50
C LEU A 20 27.85 -31.69 -6.11
N GLU A 21 27.08 -32.63 -5.55
CA GLU A 21 25.71 -32.94 -5.98
C GLU A 21 24.72 -31.84 -5.55
N GLU A 22 24.89 -31.27 -4.35
CA GLU A 22 24.11 -30.11 -3.87
C GLU A 22 24.47 -28.82 -4.64
N LEU A 23 25.75 -28.60 -4.98
CA LEU A 23 26.20 -27.47 -5.80
C LEU A 23 25.71 -27.55 -7.26
N ALA A 24 25.30 -28.73 -7.72
CA ALA A 24 24.72 -28.94 -9.03
C ALA A 24 23.19 -28.71 -9.08
N ASP A 25 22.55 -28.44 -7.93
CA ASP A 25 21.10 -28.21 -7.84
C ASP A 25 20.67 -27.01 -8.72
N PRO A 26 19.87 -27.23 -9.78
CA PRO A 26 19.40 -26.17 -10.67
C PRO A 26 18.50 -25.14 -9.98
N ARG A 27 18.06 -25.38 -8.74
CA ARG A 27 17.25 -24.44 -7.94
C ARG A 27 17.94 -23.09 -7.67
N TYR A 28 19.26 -23.01 -7.80
CA TYR A 28 20.02 -21.75 -7.72
C TYR A 28 20.36 -21.11 -9.08
N ARG A 29 19.77 -21.57 -10.19
CA ARG A 29 19.97 -20.96 -11.53
C ARG A 29 18.83 -20.10 -12.05
N ALA A 30 17.83 -19.78 -11.23
CA ALA A 30 16.85 -18.75 -11.57
C ALA A 30 17.38 -17.34 -11.26
N ALA A 31 18.45 -16.92 -11.93
CA ALA A 31 18.75 -15.51 -12.09
C ALA A 31 18.06 -15.03 -13.38
N GLU A 32 16.73 -14.95 -13.37
CA GLU A 32 16.09 -13.96 -14.22
C GLU A 32 16.59 -12.60 -13.74
N PRO A 33 17.12 -11.74 -14.62
CA PRO A 33 17.67 -10.46 -14.18
C PRO A 33 16.58 -9.68 -13.46
N THR A 34 16.81 -9.45 -12.16
CA THR A 34 15.91 -8.62 -11.36
C THR A 34 15.85 -7.23 -11.99
N LEU A 35 14.75 -6.50 -11.78
CA LEU A 35 14.66 -5.10 -12.24
C LEU A 35 15.84 -4.26 -11.73
N PHE A 36 16.37 -4.62 -10.56
CA PHE A 36 17.56 -4.04 -9.97
C PHE A 36 18.84 -4.34 -10.77
N ASP A 37 19.06 -5.58 -11.20
CA ASP A 37 20.23 -5.95 -12.02
C ASP A 37 20.24 -5.22 -13.37
N ARG A 38 19.08 -5.06 -14.01
CA ARG A 38 18.97 -4.28 -15.27
C ARG A 38 19.31 -2.81 -15.06
N VAL A 39 18.90 -2.23 -13.94
CA VAL A 39 19.23 -0.84 -13.57
C VAL A 39 20.72 -0.70 -13.29
N VAL A 40 21.31 -1.61 -12.52
CA VAL A 40 22.76 -1.62 -12.24
C VAL A 40 23.59 -1.77 -13.51
N GLN A 41 23.15 -2.62 -14.43
CA GLN A 41 23.80 -2.82 -15.72
C GLN A 41 23.71 -1.57 -16.60
N ALA A 42 22.53 -0.95 -16.72
CA ALA A 42 22.35 0.30 -17.45
C ALA A 42 23.22 1.44 -16.89
N VAL A 43 23.37 1.53 -15.57
CA VAL A 43 24.25 2.51 -14.92
C VAL A 43 25.73 2.26 -15.23
N ARG A 44 26.19 1.00 -15.19
CA ARG A 44 27.58 0.66 -15.56
C ARG A 44 27.87 0.97 -17.02
N ASP A 45 26.96 0.62 -17.93
CA ASP A 45 27.12 0.86 -19.36
C ASP A 45 27.18 2.37 -19.67
N TRP A 46 26.40 3.18 -18.94
CA TRP A 46 26.49 4.64 -19.03
C TRP A 46 27.85 5.16 -18.57
N PHE A 47 28.37 4.70 -17.42
CA PHE A 47 29.71 5.08 -16.95
C PHE A 47 30.81 4.67 -17.93
N ALA A 48 30.73 3.45 -18.50
CA ALA A 48 31.68 2.97 -19.50
C ALA A 48 31.65 3.83 -20.77
N SER A 49 30.45 4.25 -21.20
CA SER A 49 30.26 5.11 -22.37
C SER A 49 30.86 6.51 -22.23
N LEU A 50 30.99 7.00 -20.99
CA LEU A 50 31.64 8.29 -20.69
C LEU A 50 33.16 8.21 -20.71
N THR A 51 33.73 7.03 -20.52
CA THR A 51 35.17 6.85 -20.27
C THR A 51 35.98 6.43 -21.48
N LEU A 52 35.39 6.23 -22.66
CA LEU A 52 36.15 5.82 -23.85
C LEU A 52 35.88 6.70 -25.06
N GLN A 53 36.95 7.46 -25.38
CA GLN A 53 37.43 7.84 -26.72
C GLN A 53 37.20 9.29 -27.17
N GLY A 54 38.23 10.12 -27.02
CA GLY A 54 38.43 11.32 -27.84
C GLY A 54 39.36 12.37 -27.23
N ASP A 55 40.57 12.52 -27.80
CA ASP A 55 41.40 13.72 -27.65
C ASP A 55 40.67 14.94 -28.26
N GLY A 56 39.86 15.64 -27.47
CA GLY A 56 39.11 16.83 -27.93
C GLY A 56 38.69 17.77 -26.79
N PRO A 57 38.41 19.07 -27.08
CA PRO A 57 38.36 20.16 -26.09
C PRO A 57 37.15 20.10 -25.14
N PRO A 58 37.15 20.89 -24.04
CA PRO A 58 36.60 20.50 -22.75
C PRO A 58 35.07 20.57 -22.70
N VAL A 59 34.44 19.40 -22.64
CA VAL A 59 33.28 19.09 -21.78
C VAL A 59 32.24 20.21 -21.54
N PRO A 60 31.46 20.66 -22.55
CA PRO A 60 30.19 21.34 -22.27
C PRO A 60 28.99 20.42 -22.53
N ILE A 61 29.10 19.50 -23.49
CA ILE A 61 27.96 18.74 -24.01
C ILE A 61 27.71 17.47 -23.19
N ALA A 62 28.77 16.72 -22.83
CA ALA A 62 28.64 15.53 -21.99
C ALA A 62 28.09 15.87 -20.58
N ALA A 63 28.49 17.01 -20.03
CA ALA A 63 27.95 17.50 -18.75
C ALA A 63 26.47 17.88 -18.87
N VAL A 64 26.06 18.57 -19.94
CA VAL A 64 24.65 18.92 -20.19
C VAL A 64 23.78 17.68 -20.40
N ILE A 65 24.26 16.69 -21.14
CA ILE A 65 23.55 15.41 -21.35
C ILE A 65 23.45 14.65 -20.02
N GLY A 66 24.53 14.59 -19.23
CA GLY A 66 24.51 13.98 -17.89
C GLY A 66 23.49 14.64 -16.96
N VAL A 67 23.42 15.97 -16.94
CA VAL A 67 22.43 16.72 -16.17
C VAL A 67 21.01 16.44 -16.68
N LEU A 68 20.77 16.41 -17.99
CA LEU A 68 19.46 16.09 -18.56
C LEU A 68 19.00 14.67 -18.21
N VAL A 69 19.91 13.68 -18.28
CA VAL A 69 19.61 12.30 -17.90
C VAL A 69 19.34 12.20 -16.40
N LEU A 70 20.14 12.86 -15.56
CA LEU A 70 19.92 12.93 -14.12
C LEU A 70 18.56 13.56 -13.80
N VAL A 71 18.21 14.68 -14.44
CA VAL A 71 16.91 15.33 -14.28
C VAL A 71 15.78 14.41 -14.74
N ALA A 72 15.92 13.75 -15.89
CA ALA A 72 14.93 12.80 -16.38
C ALA A 72 14.76 11.60 -15.44
N LEU A 73 15.84 11.09 -14.85
CA LEU A 73 15.81 10.03 -13.85
C LEU A 73 15.20 10.49 -12.53
N VAL A 74 15.50 11.71 -12.07
CA VAL A 74 14.86 12.31 -10.89
C VAL A 74 13.37 12.52 -11.14
N VAL A 75 12.97 13.02 -12.31
CA VAL A 75 11.57 13.18 -12.68
C VAL A 75 10.88 11.83 -12.77
N ALA A 76 11.48 10.84 -13.42
CA ALA A 76 10.95 9.48 -13.49
C ALA A 76 10.85 8.85 -12.09
N ALA A 77 11.88 9.00 -11.25
CA ALA A 77 11.88 8.53 -9.88
C ALA A 77 10.83 9.26 -9.03
N LEU A 78 10.60 10.56 -9.22
CA LEU A 78 9.51 11.29 -8.54
C LEU A 78 8.14 10.82 -9.04
N VAL A 79 7.97 10.59 -10.34
CA VAL A 79 6.72 10.09 -10.92
C VAL A 79 6.43 8.65 -10.44
N ILE A 80 7.45 7.80 -10.35
CA ILE A 80 7.34 6.38 -9.96
C ILE A 80 7.27 6.22 -8.43
N ALA A 81 8.15 6.90 -7.68
CA ALA A 81 8.26 6.75 -6.22
C ALA A 81 7.23 7.58 -5.44
N GLY A 82 6.67 8.62 -6.04
CA GLY A 82 5.66 9.40 -5.37
C GLY A 82 5.54 10.78 -5.95
N ARG A 83 4.35 11.05 -6.51
CA ARG A 83 3.71 12.31 -6.14
C ARG A 83 3.91 12.48 -4.64
N PRO A 84 4.56 13.56 -4.19
CA PRO A 84 4.76 13.77 -2.77
C PRO A 84 3.37 13.73 -2.17
N ARG A 85 3.14 12.70 -1.35
CA ARG A 85 1.91 12.47 -0.59
C ARG A 85 1.78 13.63 0.38
N ALA A 86 1.37 14.78 -0.15
CA ALA A 86 1.00 15.99 0.58
C ALA A 86 -0.41 15.83 1.12
N GLY A 87 -0.73 14.66 1.65
CA GLY A 87 -1.80 14.46 2.59
C GLY A 87 -1.14 14.37 3.95
N ARG A 88 -1.00 15.52 4.62
CA ARG A 88 -0.80 15.68 6.08
C ARG A 88 -0.78 14.31 6.78
N ARG A 89 0.41 13.78 7.09
CA ARG A 89 0.53 12.67 8.05
C ARG A 89 0.00 13.21 9.37
N SER A 90 -1.31 13.06 9.58
CA SER A 90 -1.96 13.24 10.85
C SER A 90 -1.35 12.19 11.78
N THR A 91 -0.37 12.64 12.56
CA THR A 91 0.18 11.95 13.72
C THR A 91 -0.86 11.97 14.83
N VAL A 92 -1.92 11.20 14.66
CA VAL A 92 -2.78 10.77 15.75
C VAL A 92 -3.05 9.29 15.51
N THR A 93 -2.49 8.47 16.38
CA THR A 93 -2.58 7.01 16.33
C THR A 93 -4.04 6.61 16.47
N GLY A 94 -4.66 6.14 15.38
CA GLY A 94 -5.95 5.43 15.42
C GLY A 94 -7.20 6.21 14.97
N ALA A 95 -7.17 7.53 14.79
CA ALA A 95 -8.38 8.26 14.39
C ALA A 95 -8.65 8.18 12.87
N VAL A 96 -9.87 7.80 12.47
CA VAL A 96 -10.27 7.73 11.05
C VAL A 96 -10.33 9.12 10.41
N LEU A 97 -10.94 10.06 11.12
CA LEU A 97 -10.97 11.48 10.82
C LEU A 97 -9.95 12.18 11.73
N ALA A 98 -9.20 13.13 11.17
CA ALA A 98 -8.38 13.99 12.01
C ALA A 98 -9.29 14.91 12.85
N ASP A 99 -8.79 15.37 13.98
CA ASP A 99 -9.54 16.22 14.92
C ASP A 99 -10.08 17.50 14.28
N ASP A 100 -9.33 18.02 13.30
CA ASP A 100 -9.62 19.24 12.55
C ASP A 100 -10.16 18.97 11.13
N ASP A 101 -10.55 17.74 10.80
CA ASP A 101 -11.03 17.40 9.47
C ASP A 101 -12.46 17.90 9.25
N THR A 102 -12.63 19.13 8.77
CA THR A 102 -13.95 19.75 8.51
C THR A 102 -14.52 19.43 7.13
N ARG A 103 -13.90 18.53 6.35
CA ARG A 103 -14.37 18.22 5.00
C ARG A 103 -15.69 17.46 5.05
N SER A 104 -16.62 17.84 4.15
CA SER A 104 -17.91 17.18 4.02
C SER A 104 -17.79 15.79 3.41
N ALA A 105 -18.79 14.93 3.61
CA ALA A 105 -18.84 13.62 2.96
C ALA A 105 -18.78 13.75 1.44
N ALA A 106 -19.46 14.74 0.85
CA ALA A 106 -19.44 15.00 -0.59
C ALA A 106 -18.04 15.38 -1.10
N THR A 107 -17.31 16.23 -0.36
CA THR A 107 -15.92 16.59 -0.68
C THR A 107 -15.00 15.38 -0.61
N LEU A 108 -15.16 14.54 0.41
CA LEU A 108 -14.34 13.33 0.57
C LEU A 108 -14.62 12.31 -0.55
N ARG A 109 -15.89 12.19 -1.00
CA ARG A 109 -16.25 11.35 -2.17
C ARG A 109 -15.60 11.85 -3.45
N SER A 110 -15.63 13.17 -3.70
CA SER A 110 -15.02 13.72 -4.92
C SER A 110 -13.50 13.55 -4.94
N LEU A 111 -12.84 13.68 -3.78
CA LEU A 111 -11.40 13.38 -3.64
C LEU A 111 -11.11 11.90 -3.91
N ALA A 112 -11.94 11.00 -3.36
CA ALA A 112 -11.81 9.56 -3.60
C ALA A 112 -11.94 9.21 -5.09
N GLU A 113 -12.95 9.78 -5.76
CA GLU A 113 -13.19 9.58 -7.20
C GLU A 113 -12.05 10.16 -8.05
N ALA A 114 -11.53 11.33 -7.70
CA ALA A 114 -10.39 11.93 -8.37
C ALA A 114 -9.11 11.09 -8.19
N ALA A 115 -8.89 10.46 -7.03
CA ALA A 115 -7.78 9.54 -6.80
C ALA A 115 -7.95 8.25 -7.61
N ALA A 116 -9.14 7.65 -7.60
CA ALA A 116 -9.45 6.46 -8.39
C ALA A 116 -9.23 6.69 -9.89
N ALA A 117 -9.62 7.87 -10.42
CA ALA A 117 -9.40 8.24 -11.82
C ALA A 117 -7.91 8.31 -12.22
N ARG A 118 -7.01 8.54 -11.27
CA ARG A 118 -5.55 8.53 -11.48
C ARG A 118 -4.90 7.17 -11.25
N GLY A 119 -5.68 6.17 -10.82
CA GLY A 119 -5.16 4.86 -10.38
C GLY A 119 -4.54 4.88 -8.98
N ASP A 120 -4.73 5.95 -8.21
CA ASP A 120 -4.23 6.09 -6.83
C ASP A 120 -5.21 5.38 -5.86
N TRP A 121 -5.32 4.05 -5.97
CA TRP A 121 -6.34 3.25 -5.27
C TRP A 121 -6.27 3.35 -3.74
N ASP A 122 -5.07 3.42 -3.18
CA ASP A 122 -4.88 3.54 -1.72
C ASP A 122 -5.49 4.83 -1.18
N GLU A 123 -5.25 5.94 -1.87
CA GLU A 123 -5.81 7.25 -1.52
C GLU A 123 -7.33 7.25 -1.73
N ALA A 124 -7.78 6.66 -2.85
CA ALA A 124 -9.20 6.54 -3.17
C ALA A 124 -9.96 5.78 -2.07
N LEU A 125 -9.43 4.66 -1.60
CA LEU A 125 -10.03 3.85 -0.54
C LEU A 125 -10.08 4.61 0.78
N VAL A 126 -8.98 5.25 1.17
CA VAL A 126 -8.89 6.02 2.43
C VAL A 126 -9.89 7.19 2.43
N GLU A 127 -9.94 7.98 1.36
CA GLU A 127 -10.87 9.11 1.26
C GLU A 127 -12.33 8.64 1.16
N ARG A 128 -12.61 7.51 0.49
CA ARG A 128 -13.97 6.95 0.44
C ARG A 128 -14.44 6.44 1.80
N PHE A 129 -13.57 5.80 2.56
CA PHE A 129 -13.90 5.37 3.92
C PHE A 129 -14.15 6.57 4.84
N ARG A 130 -13.31 7.62 4.76
CA ARG A 130 -13.55 8.89 5.48
C ARG A 130 -14.88 9.51 5.09
N ALA A 131 -15.25 9.47 3.81
CA ALA A 131 -16.54 9.96 3.34
C ALA A 131 -17.71 9.18 3.94
N LEU A 132 -17.61 7.84 4.00
CA LEU A 132 -18.59 6.97 4.65
C LEU A 132 -18.77 7.36 6.12
N VAL A 133 -17.66 7.51 6.85
CA VAL A 133 -17.66 7.91 8.26
C VAL A 133 -18.32 9.28 8.45
N ARG A 134 -17.92 10.27 7.65
CA ARG A 134 -18.48 11.63 7.68
C ARG A 134 -19.96 11.63 7.32
N SER A 135 -20.40 10.80 6.36
CA SER A 135 -21.81 10.65 5.97
C SER A 135 -22.67 10.15 7.14
N LEU A 136 -22.16 9.19 7.94
CA LEU A 136 -22.86 8.69 9.12
C LEU A 136 -22.96 9.75 10.23
N ASP A 137 -21.94 10.60 10.36
CA ASP A 137 -21.91 11.71 11.32
C ASP A 137 -22.83 12.87 10.92
N GLU A 138 -22.76 13.31 9.66
CA GLU A 138 -23.63 14.36 9.08
C GLU A 138 -25.12 13.98 9.17
N ARG A 139 -25.44 12.70 8.99
CA ARG A 139 -26.81 12.18 9.11
C ARG A 139 -27.23 11.90 10.55
N THR A 140 -26.37 12.22 11.53
CA THR A 140 -26.61 11.99 12.98
C THR A 140 -26.87 10.52 13.32
N VAL A 141 -26.44 9.59 12.46
CA VAL A 141 -26.58 8.15 12.72
C VAL A 141 -25.58 7.71 13.79
N LEU A 142 -24.35 8.24 13.72
CA LEU A 142 -23.30 8.00 14.69
C LEU A 142 -22.51 9.28 14.89
N ARG A 143 -22.36 9.74 16.14
CA ARG A 143 -21.39 10.79 16.43
C ARG A 143 -19.97 10.26 16.35
N VAL A 144 -19.11 10.96 15.62
CA VAL A 144 -17.67 10.67 15.57
C VAL A 144 -16.95 11.63 16.51
N SER A 145 -16.18 11.09 17.44
CA SER A 145 -15.36 11.86 18.38
C SER A 145 -13.87 11.71 18.05
N PRO A 146 -13.02 12.63 18.55
CA PRO A 146 -11.57 12.43 18.60
C PRO A 146 -11.21 11.00 19.02
N GLY A 147 -10.30 10.35 18.30
CA GLY A 147 -9.86 8.98 18.59
C GLY A 147 -10.79 7.85 18.13
N THR A 148 -11.87 8.14 17.40
CA THR A 148 -12.72 7.08 16.81
C THR A 148 -11.92 6.25 15.81
N THR A 149 -11.76 4.96 16.09
CA THR A 149 -11.08 4.00 15.22
C THR A 149 -12.00 3.42 14.14
N ALA A 150 -11.43 2.88 13.07
CA ALA A 150 -12.19 2.27 11.97
C ALA A 150 -13.03 1.09 12.48
N LEU A 151 -12.41 0.20 13.27
CA LEU A 151 -13.09 -0.93 13.87
C LEU A 151 -14.16 -0.50 14.90
N GLY A 152 -13.87 0.52 15.71
CA GLY A 152 -14.83 1.07 16.67
C GLY A 152 -16.05 1.67 15.97
N LEU A 153 -15.83 2.38 14.86
CA LEU A 153 -16.92 2.87 14.01
C LEU A 153 -17.72 1.71 13.39
N ALA A 154 -17.06 0.72 12.80
CA ALA A 154 -17.72 -0.43 12.19
C ALA A 154 -18.58 -1.20 13.20
N SER A 155 -18.10 -1.37 14.43
CA SER A 155 -18.86 -2.00 15.51
C SER A 155 -20.15 -1.24 15.83
N ARG A 156 -20.07 0.09 16.01
CA ARG A 156 -21.26 0.91 16.28
C ARG A 156 -22.21 1.00 15.08
N ALA A 157 -21.67 1.14 13.87
CA ALA A 157 -22.44 1.16 12.63
C ALA A 157 -23.16 -0.16 12.38
N SER A 158 -22.57 -1.29 12.78
CA SER A 158 -23.21 -2.60 12.66
C SER A 158 -24.48 -2.72 13.51
N ALA A 159 -24.59 -1.98 14.62
CA ALA A 159 -25.81 -1.94 15.42
C ALA A 159 -26.93 -1.19 14.69
N ALA A 160 -26.60 -0.10 14.00
CA ALA A 160 -27.54 0.69 13.21
C ALA A 160 -27.90 0.04 11.86
N PHE A 161 -26.97 -0.75 11.29
CA PHE A 161 -27.12 -1.44 10.00
C PHE A 161 -26.70 -2.92 10.10
N PRO A 162 -27.53 -3.78 10.73
CA PRO A 162 -27.18 -5.18 10.97
C PRO A 162 -26.91 -5.98 9.69
N SER A 163 -27.65 -5.70 8.61
CA SER A 163 -27.47 -6.34 7.29
C SER A 163 -26.08 -6.08 6.70
N SER A 164 -25.48 -4.93 7.01
CA SER A 164 -24.21 -4.48 6.45
C SER A 164 -23.05 -4.72 7.42
N ALA A 165 -23.26 -5.37 8.57
CA ALA A 165 -22.26 -5.56 9.62
C ALA A 165 -20.98 -6.26 9.13
N ALA A 166 -21.12 -7.30 8.31
CA ALA A 166 -19.99 -8.02 7.74
C ALA A 166 -19.22 -7.15 6.72
N ALA A 167 -19.94 -6.33 5.95
CA ALA A 167 -19.33 -5.39 5.02
C ALA A 167 -18.57 -4.31 5.78
N LEU A 168 -19.20 -3.65 6.76
CA LEU A 168 -18.60 -2.64 7.64
C LEU A 168 -17.29 -3.10 8.27
N ARG A 169 -17.25 -4.32 8.82
CA ARG A 169 -16.02 -4.88 9.40
C ARG A 169 -14.93 -5.06 8.35
N ARG A 170 -15.24 -5.68 7.21
CA ARG A 170 -14.27 -5.85 6.12
C ARG A 170 -13.74 -4.51 5.60
N THR A 171 -14.59 -3.49 5.50
CA THR A 171 -14.19 -2.16 5.01
C THR A 171 -13.30 -1.44 6.02
N ALA A 172 -13.54 -1.63 7.33
CA ALA A 172 -12.64 -1.14 8.37
C ALA A 172 -11.29 -1.85 8.33
N ASP A 173 -11.27 -3.17 8.13
CA ASP A 173 -10.03 -3.95 7.98
C ASP A 173 -9.26 -3.52 6.72
N ASP A 174 -9.95 -3.32 5.59
CA ASP A 174 -9.37 -2.80 4.35
C ASP A 174 -8.76 -1.41 4.57
N PHE A 175 -9.45 -0.52 5.30
CA PHE A 175 -8.93 0.80 5.66
C PHE A 175 -7.68 0.71 6.54
N ASP A 176 -7.70 -0.07 7.61
CA ASP A 176 -6.55 -0.18 8.51
C ASP A 176 -5.34 -0.79 7.80
N ARG A 177 -5.58 -1.80 6.96
CA ARG A 177 -4.56 -2.43 6.12
C ARG A 177 -3.87 -1.43 5.19
N VAL A 178 -4.64 -0.59 4.49
CA VAL A 178 -4.09 0.42 3.58
C VAL A 178 -3.44 1.57 4.34
N ARG A 179 -4.15 2.14 5.32
CA ARG A 179 -3.75 3.38 5.98
C ARG A 179 -2.61 3.19 6.98
N TYR A 180 -2.61 2.09 7.73
CA TYR A 180 -1.67 1.86 8.83
C TYR A 180 -0.66 0.77 8.53
N LEU A 181 -1.04 -0.29 7.82
CA LEU A 181 -0.12 -1.38 7.46
C LEU A 181 0.62 -1.13 6.13
N GLY A 182 0.24 -0.10 5.38
CA GLY A 182 0.88 0.28 4.12
C GLY A 182 0.77 -0.77 3.04
N GLN A 183 -0.21 -1.68 3.14
CA GLN A 183 -0.43 -2.71 2.15
C GLN A 183 -1.32 -2.15 1.03
N PRO A 184 -0.91 -2.27 -0.24
CA PRO A 184 -1.63 -1.68 -1.35
C PRO A 184 -3.00 -2.33 -1.55
N CYS A 185 -3.94 -1.56 -2.09
CA CYS A 185 -5.25 -2.05 -2.51
C CYS A 185 -5.47 -1.89 -4.01
N GLY A 186 -6.44 -2.64 -4.54
CA GLY A 186 -6.84 -2.56 -5.93
C GLY A 186 -8.21 -1.91 -6.12
N PRO A 187 -8.67 -1.83 -7.39
CA PRO A 187 -9.99 -1.29 -7.73
C PRO A 187 -11.13 -2.09 -7.09
N ALA A 188 -10.96 -3.39 -6.86
CA ALA A 188 -11.97 -4.24 -6.25
C ALA A 188 -12.21 -3.85 -4.77
N GLU A 189 -11.15 -3.59 -4.01
CA GLU A 189 -11.24 -3.10 -2.62
C GLU A 189 -11.94 -1.75 -2.57
N TYR A 190 -11.52 -0.82 -3.42
CA TYR A 190 -12.14 0.50 -3.53
C TYR A 190 -13.64 0.41 -3.85
N GLU A 191 -14.03 -0.39 -4.84
CA GLU A 191 -15.43 -0.52 -5.25
C GLU A 191 -16.28 -1.11 -4.14
N ARG A 192 -15.75 -2.05 -3.33
CA ARG A 192 -16.47 -2.56 -2.15
C ARG A 192 -16.77 -1.45 -1.14
N VAL A 193 -15.81 -0.57 -0.87
CA VAL A 193 -15.98 0.58 0.03
C VAL A 193 -16.99 1.56 -0.55
N ALA A 194 -16.90 1.84 -1.85
CA ALA A 194 -17.80 2.76 -2.55
C ALA A 194 -19.24 2.23 -2.62
N ALA A 195 -19.42 0.94 -2.84
CA ALA A 195 -20.72 0.27 -2.82
C ALA A 195 -21.35 0.34 -1.43
N LEU A 196 -20.59 0.04 -0.37
CA LEU A 196 -21.09 0.14 1.01
C LEU A 196 -21.47 1.58 1.38
N ASP A 197 -20.64 2.57 1.02
CA ASP A 197 -20.98 3.99 1.25
C ASP A 197 -22.29 4.39 0.57
N ARG A 198 -22.52 3.94 -0.67
CA ARG A 198 -23.79 4.17 -1.39
C ARG A 198 -24.96 3.48 -0.71
N GLU A 199 -24.80 2.21 -0.34
CA GLU A 199 -25.81 1.41 0.35
C GLU A 199 -26.23 2.09 1.66
N LEU A 200 -25.27 2.42 2.52
CA LEU A 200 -25.54 3.03 3.82
C LEU A 200 -26.15 4.43 3.67
N SER A 201 -25.74 5.19 2.65
CA SER A 201 -26.30 6.52 2.37
C SER A 201 -27.78 6.46 1.96
N ALA A 202 -28.21 5.39 1.28
CA ALA A 202 -29.60 5.18 0.88
C ALA A 202 -30.43 4.47 1.97
N ALA A 203 -29.79 3.68 2.84
CA ALA A 203 -30.47 2.91 3.88
C ALA A 203 -30.92 3.79 5.06
N SER A 204 -32.06 3.44 5.64
CA SER A 204 -32.52 4.01 6.92
C SER A 204 -31.92 3.20 8.09
N PRO A 205 -31.33 3.85 9.10
CA PRO A 205 -30.76 3.16 10.26
C PRO A 205 -31.86 2.60 11.17
N VAL A 206 -31.56 1.50 11.86
CA VAL A 206 -32.41 0.98 12.94
C VAL A 206 -32.11 1.76 14.22
N LEU A 207 -32.99 2.70 14.58
CA LEU A 207 -32.76 3.64 15.68
C LEU A 207 -32.99 3.04 17.08
N ASP A 208 -33.86 2.03 17.21
CA ASP A 208 -34.14 1.37 18.50
C ASP A 208 -32.89 0.70 19.11
N ALA A 209 -31.94 0.28 18.28
CA ALA A 209 -30.70 -0.36 18.73
C ALA A 209 -29.70 0.61 19.40
N LEU A 210 -29.85 1.93 19.18
CA LEU A 210 -28.96 2.96 19.74
C LEU A 210 -29.47 3.56 21.06
N ALA A 211 -30.73 3.30 21.42
CA ALA A 211 -31.38 3.83 22.61
C ALA A 211 -31.31 2.91 23.85
N ALA A 212 -30.81 1.68 23.70
CA ALA A 212 -30.65 0.75 24.81
C ALA A 212 -29.53 1.24 25.76
N PRO A 213 -29.82 1.53 27.05
CA PRO A 213 -28.80 1.91 28.01
C PRO A 213 -27.84 0.73 28.23
N ARG A 214 -26.53 1.02 28.18
CA ARG A 214 -25.50 0.11 28.69
C ARG A 214 -25.41 0.21 30.21
#